data_AF-A0A1J9QWT5-F1
#
_entry.id   AF-A0A1J9QWT5-F1
#
_cell.length_a   1.000
_cell.length_b   1.000
_cell.length_c   1.000
_cell.angle_alpha   90.00
_cell.angle_beta   90.00
_cell.angle_gamma   90.00
#
_symmetry.space_group_name_H-M   'P 1'
#
loop_
_entity.id
_entity.type
_entity.pdbx_description
1 polymer ?
#
loop_
_entity_poly.entity_id
_entity_poly.type
_entity_poly.pdbx_seq_one_letter_code
_entity_poly.pdbx_strand_id
1 'polypeptide(L)'
;MAASSLTQLARALGIAALVANAAAYPIPVGDLKGHIEVQAHRGGIGMRNEESLWAFAYALEIGADTLEMDTVFTKDGVPVIWHDHYIYPTKCTGDYVGDFINNLTLAQVKSLDCHLQLEEHLQQETHPGTKIATLEEVLDLVNCYGDDKVTINLETKLDPTTPEQTWPVDKYLDLMPILQKHRLLERTTIQSFDWRTLVQIHDRYPSVATVALLDDTTVVPDANGTYPWLGGLDLADYAGDWVAAAAAIGSSVLSPVHGFPSNLTVNSPGYTPFTTKDVVDEAHALGMKVIPWTADHEVTISKLLDDGVDAVISNYPERVMAVARQRGLSVGRPRNPSKPECLAKASG
;
A
#
# COMPACT_ATOMS: atom_id res chain seq x y z
N MET A 1 3.93 -3.69 82.14
CA MET A 1 2.46 -3.79 82.14
C MET A 1 1.89 -2.46 81.68
N ALA A 2 0.82 -2.53 80.89
CA ALA A 2 0.02 -1.45 80.32
C ALA A 2 0.55 -0.79 79.02
N ALA A 3 -0.29 -0.93 77.99
CA ALA A 3 -0.21 -0.38 76.65
C ALA A 3 -1.08 0.88 76.52
N SER A 4 -0.76 1.74 75.55
CA SER A 4 -1.69 2.58 74.75
C SER A 4 -0.84 3.34 73.71
N SER A 5 -0.78 2.97 72.43
CA SER A 5 -1.72 3.11 71.29
C SER A 5 -1.94 4.54 70.78
N LEU A 6 -1.62 4.71 69.48
CA LEU A 6 -2.05 5.72 68.48
C LEU A 6 -1.21 7.01 68.47
N THR A 7 -0.61 7.48 67.36
CA THR A 7 -1.10 7.50 65.97
C THR A 7 0.09 7.53 64.99
N GLN A 8 0.16 6.59 64.03
CA GLN A 8 0.98 6.75 62.82
C GLN A 8 0.15 7.49 61.77
N LEU A 9 0.50 8.74 61.47
CA LEU A 9 0.01 9.41 60.27
C LEU A 9 0.72 8.82 59.04
N ALA A 10 0.02 7.95 58.31
CA ALA A 10 0.41 7.58 56.96
C ALA A 10 0.23 8.80 56.04
N ARG A 11 1.33 9.36 55.53
CA ARG A 11 1.29 10.29 54.39
C ARG A 11 0.98 9.48 53.14
N ALA A 12 -0.29 9.44 52.76
CA ALA A 12 -0.68 9.05 51.41
C ALA A 12 -0.21 10.14 50.44
N LEU A 13 0.95 9.93 49.81
CA LEU A 13 1.32 10.63 48.58
C LEU A 13 0.43 10.06 47.48
N GLY A 14 -0.68 10.75 47.22
CA GLY A 14 -1.50 10.50 46.05
C GLY A 14 -0.67 10.79 44.81
N ILE A 15 -0.29 9.74 44.07
CA ILE A 15 0.16 9.87 42.69
C ILE A 15 -1.11 10.19 41.90
N ALA A 16 -1.38 11.47 41.71
CA ALA A 16 -2.32 11.90 40.69
C ALA A 16 -1.66 11.64 39.33
N ALA A 17 -1.93 10.48 38.74
CA ALA A 17 -1.65 10.27 37.33
C ALA A 17 -2.51 11.26 36.55
N LEU A 18 -1.90 12.32 36.03
CA LEU A 18 -2.49 13.11 34.96
C LEU A 18 -2.55 12.20 33.73
N VAL A 19 -3.67 11.49 33.58
CA VAL A 19 -4.06 10.96 32.28
C VAL A 19 -4.48 12.20 31.49
N ALA A 20 -3.56 12.74 30.68
CA ALA A 20 -3.92 13.69 29.66
C ALA A 20 -4.86 12.95 28.70
N ASN A 21 -6.17 13.14 28.85
CA ASN A 21 -7.13 12.80 27.82
C ASN A 21 -6.82 13.68 26.60
N ALA A 22 -5.93 13.24 25.73
CA ALA A 22 -5.93 13.73 24.36
C ALA A 22 -7.34 13.44 23.83
N ALA A 23 -8.10 14.50 23.52
CA ALA A 23 -9.43 14.35 22.98
C ALA A 23 -9.34 13.55 21.68
N ALA A 24 -10.17 12.52 21.54
CA ALA A 24 -10.21 11.71 20.32
C ALA A 24 -10.46 12.62 19.10
N TYR A 25 -9.77 12.33 18.01
CA TYR A 25 -9.99 12.95 16.72
C TYR A 25 -11.41 12.67 16.23
N PRO A 26 -12.26 13.71 16.04
CA PRO A 26 -13.59 13.53 15.47
C PRO A 26 -13.49 13.31 13.96
N ILE A 27 -14.58 12.86 13.33
CA ILE A 27 -14.75 12.93 11.87
C ILE A 27 -15.64 14.14 11.60
N PRO A 28 -15.09 15.30 11.19
CA PRO A 28 -15.90 16.47 10.84
C PRO A 28 -16.83 16.15 9.67
N VAL A 29 -17.87 16.97 9.49
CA VAL A 29 -18.73 16.91 8.29
C VAL A 29 -18.51 18.17 7.49
N GLY A 30 -18.24 18.01 6.19
CA GLY A 30 -18.33 19.07 5.18
C GLY A 30 -17.54 20.35 5.46
N ASP A 31 -16.29 20.37 5.04
CA ASP A 31 -15.39 21.53 5.11
C ASP A 31 -14.27 21.52 4.05
N LEU A 32 -14.01 20.38 3.40
CA LEU A 32 -12.98 20.23 2.37
C LEU A 32 -13.56 20.47 0.96
N LYS A 33 -12.68 20.84 0.03
CA LYS A 33 -12.98 21.04 -1.40
C LYS A 33 -11.86 20.43 -2.25
N GLY A 34 -12.23 19.85 -3.38
CA GLY A 34 -11.28 19.25 -4.31
C GLY A 34 -11.67 17.83 -4.67
N HIS A 35 -10.67 17.06 -5.09
CA HIS A 35 -10.79 15.64 -5.40
C HIS A 35 -9.73 14.89 -4.61
N ILE A 36 -10.12 13.74 -4.05
CA ILE A 36 -9.17 12.77 -3.50
C ILE A 36 -9.18 11.53 -4.38
N GLU A 37 -7.99 11.08 -4.78
CA GLU A 37 -7.82 9.83 -5.52
C GLU A 37 -7.91 8.64 -4.55
N VAL A 38 -8.60 7.57 -4.96
CA VAL A 38 -8.72 6.32 -4.21
C VAL A 38 -7.94 5.22 -4.90
N GLN A 39 -6.94 4.68 -4.22
CA GLN A 39 -6.19 3.52 -4.67
C GLN A 39 -6.70 2.26 -3.95
N ALA A 40 -7.23 1.31 -4.71
CA ALA A 40 -7.73 0.06 -4.17
C ALA A 40 -6.55 -0.90 -3.91
N HIS A 41 -6.10 -0.97 -2.65
CA HIS A 41 -4.94 -1.78 -2.25
C HIS A 41 -5.18 -3.25 -2.57
N ARG A 42 -4.33 -3.83 -3.43
CA ARG A 42 -4.46 -5.18 -3.98
C ARG A 42 -5.84 -5.49 -4.57
N GLY A 43 -6.46 -4.47 -5.17
CA GLY A 43 -7.83 -4.53 -5.70
C GLY A 43 -8.95 -4.37 -4.66
N GLY A 44 -8.63 -4.03 -3.41
CA GLY A 44 -9.59 -3.94 -2.30
C GLY A 44 -9.66 -5.22 -1.49
N ILE A 45 -8.50 -5.66 -0.98
CA ILE A 45 -8.31 -6.90 -0.19
C ILE A 45 -9.28 -7.03 0.99
N GLY A 46 -9.76 -5.92 1.57
CA GLY A 46 -10.76 -5.94 2.64
C GLY A 46 -12.12 -6.49 2.20
N MET A 47 -12.38 -6.54 0.90
CA MET A 47 -13.67 -6.88 0.29
C MET A 47 -13.63 -8.12 -0.60
N ARG A 48 -12.51 -8.40 -1.28
CA ARG A 48 -12.31 -9.59 -2.14
C ARG A 48 -10.90 -10.15 -1.97
N ASN A 49 -10.67 -11.42 -2.35
CA ASN A 49 -9.34 -12.06 -2.26
C ASN A 49 -8.27 -11.20 -2.96
N GLU A 50 -7.17 -10.90 -2.26
CA GLU A 50 -6.11 -9.99 -2.72
C GLU A 50 -5.55 -10.37 -4.09
N GLU A 51 -5.11 -9.36 -4.85
CA GLU A 51 -4.33 -9.53 -6.10
C GLU A 51 -5.02 -10.38 -7.18
N SER A 52 -6.30 -10.67 -7.00
CA SER A 52 -7.08 -11.50 -7.91
C SER A 52 -7.73 -10.65 -8.99
N LEU A 53 -7.94 -11.25 -10.17
CA LEU A 53 -8.75 -10.63 -11.23
C LEU A 53 -10.15 -10.24 -10.71
N TRP A 54 -10.68 -10.98 -9.74
CA TRP A 54 -11.96 -10.68 -9.13
C TRP A 54 -11.92 -9.46 -8.19
N ALA A 55 -10.83 -9.24 -7.46
CA ALA A 55 -10.60 -8.01 -6.71
C ALA A 55 -10.39 -6.80 -7.64
N PHE A 56 -9.62 -6.94 -8.72
CA PHE A 56 -9.48 -5.82 -9.67
C PHE A 56 -10.79 -5.48 -10.40
N ALA A 57 -11.61 -6.48 -10.72
CA ALA A 57 -12.96 -6.27 -11.23
C ALA A 57 -13.83 -5.46 -10.24
N TYR A 58 -13.72 -5.74 -8.93
CA TYR A 58 -14.41 -4.96 -7.89
C TYR A 58 -14.00 -3.50 -7.90
N ALA A 59 -12.70 -3.24 -7.84
CA ALA A 59 -12.15 -1.90 -7.81
C ALA A 59 -12.62 -1.08 -9.03
N LEU A 60 -12.64 -1.70 -10.21
CA LEU A 60 -13.20 -1.11 -11.43
C LEU A 60 -14.71 -0.83 -11.31
N GLU A 61 -15.49 -1.78 -10.78
CA GLU A 61 -16.95 -1.69 -10.63
C GLU A 61 -17.37 -0.60 -9.63
N ILE A 62 -16.67 -0.46 -8.50
CA ILE A 62 -16.98 0.56 -7.49
C ILE A 62 -16.50 1.96 -7.90
N GLY A 63 -15.66 2.05 -8.94
CA GLY A 63 -15.09 3.29 -9.45
C GLY A 63 -13.88 3.77 -8.64
N ALA A 64 -12.98 2.87 -8.22
CA ALA A 64 -11.68 3.29 -7.71
C ALA A 64 -10.89 4.01 -8.81
N ASP A 65 -10.10 5.01 -8.43
CA ASP A 65 -9.30 5.78 -9.39
C ASP A 65 -8.12 4.96 -9.91
N THR A 66 -7.43 4.29 -8.97
CA THR A 66 -6.21 3.53 -9.23
C THR A 66 -6.36 2.09 -8.73
N LEU A 67 -5.91 1.14 -9.55
CA LEU A 67 -5.68 -0.24 -9.14
C LEU A 67 -4.26 -0.34 -8.58
N GLU A 68 -4.13 -0.56 -7.29
CA GLU A 68 -2.85 -0.80 -6.64
C GLU A 68 -2.62 -2.32 -6.61
N MET A 69 -1.41 -2.75 -6.99
CA MET A 69 -1.09 -4.18 -7.11
C MET A 69 0.41 -4.44 -6.97
N ASP A 70 0.74 -5.61 -6.43
CA ASP A 70 2.09 -6.08 -6.19
C ASP A 70 2.62 -6.97 -7.32
N THR A 71 3.88 -6.82 -7.73
CA THR A 71 4.52 -7.70 -8.73
C THR A 71 5.76 -8.39 -8.21
N VAL A 72 5.82 -9.69 -8.47
CA VAL A 72 6.98 -10.57 -8.32
C VAL A 72 7.17 -11.38 -9.60
N PHE A 73 8.28 -12.11 -9.71
CA PHE A 73 8.57 -12.94 -10.89
C PHE A 73 8.69 -14.43 -10.53
N THR A 74 8.11 -15.26 -11.37
CA THR A 74 8.30 -16.71 -11.34
C THR A 74 9.72 -17.10 -11.75
N LYS A 75 10.11 -18.35 -11.50
CA LYS A 75 11.41 -18.95 -11.90
C LYS A 75 11.67 -18.87 -13.41
N ASP A 76 10.63 -19.04 -14.21
CA ASP A 76 10.66 -18.92 -15.67
C ASP A 76 10.50 -17.47 -16.16
N GLY A 77 10.56 -16.49 -15.24
CA GLY A 77 10.72 -15.08 -15.55
C GLY A 77 9.42 -14.36 -15.95
N VAL A 78 8.26 -14.92 -15.59
CA VAL A 78 6.94 -14.32 -15.85
C VAL A 78 6.54 -13.43 -14.67
N PRO A 79 6.16 -12.15 -14.90
CA PRO A 79 5.63 -11.31 -13.84
C PRO A 79 4.22 -11.76 -13.44
N VAL A 80 4.04 -11.99 -12.15
CA VAL A 80 2.78 -12.37 -11.52
C VAL A 80 2.41 -11.38 -10.44
N ILE A 81 1.10 -11.26 -10.22
CA ILE A 81 0.49 -10.28 -9.33
C ILE A 81 0.26 -10.93 -7.98
N TRP A 82 1.11 -10.57 -7.02
CA TRP A 82 1.26 -11.22 -5.72
C TRP A 82 2.16 -10.41 -4.78
N HIS A 83 1.77 -10.30 -3.51
CA HIS A 83 2.47 -9.47 -2.52
C HIS A 83 3.76 -10.09 -1.96
N ASP A 84 3.74 -11.35 -1.59
CA ASP A 84 4.81 -11.94 -0.77
C ASP A 84 5.87 -12.64 -1.61
N HIS A 85 7.12 -12.74 -1.16
CA HIS A 85 8.09 -13.61 -1.84
C HIS A 85 7.78 -15.12 -1.65
N TYR A 86 6.84 -15.44 -0.75
CA TYR A 86 6.51 -16.78 -0.26
C TYR A 86 5.02 -17.10 -0.44
N ILE A 87 4.67 -18.35 -0.74
CA ILE A 87 3.28 -18.80 -0.82
C ILE A 87 2.78 -19.21 0.57
N TYR A 88 2.06 -18.30 1.23
CA TYR A 88 1.55 -18.56 2.58
C TYR A 88 0.36 -19.54 2.62
N PRO A 89 0.34 -20.48 3.59
CA PRO A 89 -0.78 -21.40 3.78
C PRO A 89 -2.06 -20.74 4.29
N THR A 90 -1.97 -19.49 4.76
CA THR A 90 -3.13 -18.67 5.12
C THR A 90 -3.84 -18.09 3.91
N LYS A 91 -3.19 -18.07 2.73
CA LYS A 91 -3.73 -17.49 1.50
C LYS A 91 -4.10 -18.54 0.46
N CYS A 92 -3.28 -19.60 0.36
CA CYS A 92 -3.40 -20.59 -0.71
C CYS A 92 -3.43 -22.04 -0.22
N THR A 93 -3.94 -22.92 -1.08
CA THR A 93 -3.89 -24.38 -0.98
C THR A 93 -3.23 -24.96 -2.23
N GLY A 94 -2.55 -26.10 -2.10
CA GLY A 94 -1.90 -26.83 -3.19
C GLY A 94 -0.46 -27.27 -2.86
N ASP A 95 0.17 -28.00 -3.80
CA ASP A 95 1.44 -28.69 -3.58
C ASP A 95 2.64 -27.76 -3.33
N TYR A 96 2.56 -26.50 -3.78
CA TYR A 96 3.63 -25.51 -3.69
C TYR A 96 3.39 -24.45 -2.61
N VAL A 97 2.41 -24.68 -1.73
CA VAL A 97 2.26 -23.87 -0.52
C VAL A 97 3.49 -24.09 0.35
N GLY A 98 4.11 -22.98 0.71
CA GLY A 98 5.33 -22.98 1.51
C GLY A 98 6.63 -22.85 0.72
N ASP A 99 6.54 -22.63 -0.59
CA ASP A 99 7.70 -22.34 -1.45
C ASP A 99 7.82 -20.84 -1.74
N PHE A 100 9.04 -20.40 -2.09
CA PHE A 100 9.29 -19.06 -2.61
C PHE A 100 8.88 -18.95 -4.08
N ILE A 101 8.19 -17.88 -4.45
CA ILE A 101 7.61 -17.71 -5.78
C ILE A 101 8.68 -17.64 -6.88
N ASN A 102 9.86 -17.08 -6.58
CA ASN A 102 11.00 -17.02 -7.50
C ASN A 102 11.59 -18.41 -7.83
N ASN A 103 11.21 -19.47 -7.09
CA ASN A 103 11.61 -20.85 -7.34
C ASN A 103 10.55 -21.68 -8.08
N LEU A 104 9.36 -21.14 -8.30
CA LEU A 104 8.24 -21.81 -8.97
C LEU A 104 8.09 -21.32 -10.41
N THR A 105 7.85 -22.23 -11.35
CA THR A 105 7.43 -21.87 -12.72
C THR A 105 6.00 -21.34 -12.73
N LEU A 106 5.61 -20.62 -13.79
CA LEU A 106 4.23 -20.14 -13.93
C LEU A 106 3.21 -21.28 -13.84
N ALA A 107 3.51 -22.43 -14.46
CA ALA A 107 2.62 -23.60 -14.41
C ALA A 107 2.39 -24.10 -12.97
N GLN A 108 3.43 -24.06 -12.13
CA GLN A 108 3.33 -24.44 -10.72
C GLN A 108 2.53 -23.39 -9.93
N VAL A 109 2.82 -22.11 -10.13
CA VAL A 109 2.06 -21.00 -9.51
C VAL A 109 0.57 -21.08 -9.87
N LYS A 110 0.23 -21.33 -11.13
CA LYS A 110 -1.15 -21.46 -11.61
C LYS A 110 -1.88 -22.70 -11.09
N SER A 111 -1.17 -23.68 -10.54
CA SER A 111 -1.81 -24.86 -9.94
C SER A 111 -2.45 -24.57 -8.58
N LEU A 112 -1.94 -23.57 -7.85
CA LEU A 112 -2.42 -23.17 -6.51
C LEU A 112 -3.84 -22.61 -6.54
N ASP A 113 -4.59 -22.78 -5.46
CA ASP A 113 -5.89 -22.11 -5.25
C ASP A 113 -5.79 -21.18 -4.04
N CYS A 114 -5.88 -19.87 -4.32
CA CYS A 114 -5.63 -18.77 -3.40
C CYS A 114 -6.91 -18.02 -3.02
N HIS A 115 -7.97 -18.75 -2.70
CA HIS A 115 -9.29 -18.20 -2.34
C HIS A 115 -9.49 -18.02 -0.83
N LEU A 116 -8.50 -18.32 0.01
CA LEU A 116 -8.71 -18.34 1.47
C LEU A 116 -9.04 -16.94 2.01
N GLN A 117 -9.97 -16.88 2.97
CA GLN A 117 -10.30 -15.65 3.66
C GLN A 117 -9.19 -15.31 4.66
N LEU A 118 -8.71 -14.07 4.62
CA LEU A 118 -7.69 -13.58 5.54
C LEU A 118 -8.29 -13.26 6.92
N GLU A 119 -7.58 -13.61 8.00
CA GLU A 119 -8.08 -13.49 9.37
C GLU A 119 -8.40 -12.03 9.76
N GLU A 120 -7.61 -11.10 9.23
CA GLU A 120 -7.72 -9.67 9.43
C GLU A 120 -8.82 -9.00 8.58
N HIS A 121 -9.37 -9.72 7.59
CA HIS A 121 -10.35 -9.20 6.63
C HIS A 121 -11.66 -10.02 6.65
N LEU A 122 -12.36 -9.98 7.79
CA LEU A 122 -13.61 -10.74 7.98
C LEU A 122 -14.76 -10.33 7.03
N GLN A 123 -14.66 -9.16 6.38
CA GLN A 123 -15.62 -8.69 5.37
C GLN A 123 -15.30 -9.20 3.96
N GLN A 124 -14.12 -9.78 3.76
CA GLN A 124 -13.65 -10.28 2.48
C GLN A 124 -14.54 -11.44 2.05
N GLU A 125 -15.20 -11.27 0.90
CA GLU A 125 -15.84 -12.39 0.23
C GLU A 125 -14.78 -13.25 -0.46
N THR A 126 -15.02 -14.56 -0.56
CA THR A 126 -14.09 -15.50 -1.22
C THR A 126 -14.65 -16.01 -2.54
N HIS A 127 -13.76 -16.23 -3.52
CA HIS A 127 -14.12 -16.83 -4.80
C HIS A 127 -13.33 -18.12 -5.02
N PRO A 128 -13.97 -19.31 -4.86
CA PRO A 128 -13.30 -20.59 -5.10
C PRO A 128 -12.62 -20.66 -6.48
N GLY A 129 -11.44 -21.28 -6.54
CA GLY A 129 -10.67 -21.36 -7.77
C GLY A 129 -9.92 -20.07 -8.12
N THR A 130 -9.78 -19.12 -7.19
CA THR A 130 -8.94 -17.93 -7.37
C THR A 130 -7.49 -18.35 -7.61
N LYS A 131 -6.92 -17.91 -8.73
CA LYS A 131 -5.54 -18.18 -9.13
C LYS A 131 -4.70 -16.93 -9.02
N ILE A 132 -3.41 -17.09 -8.75
CA ILE A 132 -2.43 -16.02 -8.91
C ILE A 132 -2.42 -15.60 -10.38
N ALA A 133 -2.65 -14.31 -10.64
CA ALA A 133 -2.70 -13.75 -11.99
C ALA A 133 -1.28 -13.41 -12.48
N THR A 134 -1.07 -13.48 -13.79
CA THR A 134 0.04 -12.80 -14.46
C THR A 134 -0.29 -11.33 -14.60
N LEU A 135 0.72 -10.48 -14.75
CA LEU A 135 0.50 -9.08 -15.07
C LEU A 135 -0.35 -8.92 -16.34
N GLU A 136 -0.07 -9.69 -17.40
CA GLU A 136 -0.80 -9.57 -18.67
C GLU A 136 -2.30 -9.88 -18.53
N GLU A 137 -2.69 -10.87 -17.72
CA GLU A 137 -4.11 -11.16 -17.48
C GLU A 137 -4.82 -10.00 -16.76
N VAL A 138 -4.16 -9.32 -15.82
CA VAL A 138 -4.71 -8.13 -15.16
C VAL A 138 -4.83 -6.97 -16.16
N LEU A 139 -3.82 -6.74 -17.02
CA LEU A 139 -3.87 -5.71 -18.04
C LEU A 139 -4.96 -5.97 -19.09
N ASP A 140 -5.17 -7.24 -19.47
CA ASP A 140 -6.26 -7.67 -20.35
C ASP A 140 -7.65 -7.44 -19.71
N LEU A 141 -7.77 -7.69 -18.40
CA LEU A 141 -8.99 -7.37 -17.65
C LEU A 141 -9.30 -5.87 -17.70
N VAL A 142 -8.32 -5.02 -17.39
CA VAL A 142 -8.45 -3.56 -17.44
C VAL A 142 -8.89 -3.09 -18.83
N ASN A 143 -8.22 -3.58 -19.88
CA ASN A 143 -8.55 -3.26 -21.26
C ASN A 143 -9.95 -3.75 -21.66
N CYS A 144 -10.39 -4.90 -21.17
CA CYS A 144 -11.73 -5.43 -21.43
C CYS A 144 -12.85 -4.60 -20.76
N TYR A 145 -12.59 -4.09 -19.56
CA TYR A 145 -13.50 -3.13 -18.92
C TYR A 145 -13.65 -1.85 -19.77
N GLY A 146 -12.65 -1.52 -20.58
CA GLY A 146 -12.71 -0.40 -21.53
C GLY A 146 -12.72 0.95 -20.82
N ASP A 147 -12.19 0.97 -19.60
CA ASP A 147 -12.08 2.15 -18.78
C ASP A 147 -10.78 2.88 -19.10
N ASP A 148 -10.89 4.00 -19.81
CA ASP A 148 -9.74 4.77 -20.29
C ASP A 148 -9.18 5.74 -19.23
N LYS A 149 -9.84 5.86 -18.07
CA LYS A 149 -9.45 6.79 -17.00
C LYS A 149 -8.85 6.11 -15.79
N VAL A 150 -9.08 4.81 -15.60
CA VAL A 150 -8.43 4.07 -14.51
C VAL A 150 -6.91 4.07 -14.71
N THR A 151 -6.19 4.26 -13.61
CA THR A 151 -4.73 4.18 -13.51
C THR A 151 -4.30 2.93 -12.74
N ILE A 152 -3.02 2.58 -12.83
CA ILE A 152 -2.40 1.46 -12.12
C ILE A 152 -1.24 2.00 -11.28
N ASN A 153 -1.14 1.56 -10.04
CA ASN A 153 0.04 1.73 -9.21
C ASN A 153 0.68 0.35 -8.99
N LEU A 154 1.81 0.09 -9.64
CA LEU A 154 2.42 -1.23 -9.74
C LEU A 154 3.65 -1.32 -8.84
N GLU A 155 3.58 -2.11 -7.76
CA GLU A 155 4.70 -2.30 -6.85
C GLU A 155 5.70 -3.32 -7.38
N THR A 156 6.98 -2.98 -7.32
CA THR A 156 8.07 -3.93 -7.51
C THR A 156 8.48 -4.51 -6.15
N LYS A 157 8.13 -5.78 -5.91
CA LYS A 157 8.42 -6.51 -4.66
C LYS A 157 9.77 -7.19 -4.70
N LEU A 158 10.78 -6.43 -4.29
CA LEU A 158 12.15 -6.91 -4.08
C LEU A 158 12.62 -6.44 -2.70
N ASP A 159 13.61 -7.13 -2.16
CA ASP A 159 14.13 -6.87 -0.83
C ASP A 159 15.68 -6.89 -0.86
N PRO A 160 16.34 -5.75 -0.59
CA PRO A 160 17.80 -5.66 -0.55
C PRO A 160 18.44 -6.50 0.56
N THR A 161 17.68 -6.89 1.58
CA THR A 161 18.13 -7.67 2.75
C THR A 161 18.01 -9.18 2.54
N THR A 162 17.15 -9.62 1.62
CA THR A 162 16.95 -11.04 1.24
C THR A 162 16.99 -11.25 -0.28
N PRO A 163 18.10 -10.86 -0.96
CA PRO A 163 18.17 -10.88 -2.42
C PRO A 163 18.01 -12.27 -3.04
N GLU A 164 18.24 -13.35 -2.29
CA GLU A 164 18.02 -14.73 -2.73
C GLU A 164 16.55 -15.12 -2.90
N GLN A 165 15.63 -14.37 -2.29
CA GLN A 165 14.17 -14.62 -2.33
C GLN A 165 13.49 -13.85 -3.47
N THR A 166 14.24 -13.02 -4.19
CA THR A 166 13.72 -12.09 -5.20
C THR A 166 14.53 -12.16 -6.49
N TRP A 167 14.11 -11.38 -7.49
CA TRP A 167 14.92 -11.17 -8.70
C TRP A 167 15.73 -9.87 -8.57
N PRO A 168 16.88 -9.75 -9.25
CA PRO A 168 17.67 -8.51 -9.24
C PRO A 168 16.86 -7.34 -9.82
N VAL A 169 17.18 -6.11 -9.37
CA VAL A 169 16.52 -4.85 -9.77
C VAL A 169 16.27 -4.77 -11.29
N ASP A 170 17.29 -5.08 -12.10
CA ASP A 170 17.21 -4.98 -13.56
C ASP A 170 16.08 -5.83 -14.17
N LYS A 171 15.67 -6.93 -13.50
CA LYS A 171 14.57 -7.78 -13.96
C LYS A 171 13.23 -7.05 -13.95
N TYR A 172 13.02 -6.13 -12.99
CA TYR A 172 11.77 -5.38 -12.88
C TYR A 172 11.61 -4.31 -13.98
N LEU A 173 12.66 -4.00 -14.72
CA LEU A 173 12.56 -3.17 -15.94
C LEU A 173 11.79 -3.89 -17.06
N ASP A 174 11.68 -5.23 -17.03
CA ASP A 174 10.90 -6.02 -17.99
C ASP A 174 9.39 -5.72 -17.93
N LEU A 175 8.92 -5.06 -16.86
CA LEU A 175 7.53 -4.62 -16.74
C LEU A 175 7.18 -3.53 -17.78
N MET A 176 8.15 -2.67 -18.15
CA MET A 176 7.86 -1.52 -19.03
C MET A 176 7.43 -1.94 -20.44
N PRO A 177 8.14 -2.85 -21.14
CA PRO A 177 7.68 -3.35 -22.43
C PRO A 177 6.32 -4.05 -22.38
N ILE A 178 5.98 -4.72 -21.27
CA ILE A 178 4.67 -5.36 -21.08
C ILE A 178 3.57 -4.31 -20.97
N LEU A 179 3.75 -3.30 -20.12
CA LEU A 179 2.82 -2.18 -19.99
C LEU A 179 2.65 -1.41 -21.31
N GLN A 180 3.75 -1.24 -22.08
CA GLN A 180 3.70 -0.60 -23.39
C GLN A 180 2.93 -1.43 -24.42
N LYS A 181 3.15 -2.75 -24.47
CA LYS A 181 2.41 -3.69 -25.33
C LYS A 181 0.89 -3.59 -25.10
N HIS A 182 0.49 -3.43 -23.84
CA HIS A 182 -0.91 -3.30 -23.42
C HIS A 182 -1.46 -1.87 -23.47
N ARG A 183 -0.66 -0.88 -23.91
CA ARG A 183 -1.01 0.55 -23.97
C ARG A 183 -1.45 1.11 -22.62
N LEU A 184 -0.81 0.65 -21.55
CA LEU A 184 -1.08 1.05 -20.18
C LEU A 184 0.10 1.80 -19.52
N LEU A 185 1.28 1.83 -20.15
CA LEU A 185 2.48 2.48 -19.60
C LEU A 185 2.25 3.93 -19.13
N GLU A 186 1.58 4.76 -19.92
CA GLU A 186 1.30 6.17 -19.56
C GLU A 186 0.25 6.31 -18.44
N ARG A 187 -0.46 5.23 -18.11
CA ARG A 187 -1.46 5.16 -17.02
C ARG A 187 -0.95 4.35 -15.83
N THR A 188 0.34 4.04 -15.78
CA THR A 188 0.95 3.25 -14.72
C THR A 188 2.03 4.05 -14.01
N THR A 189 1.93 4.12 -12.69
CA THR A 189 3.04 4.51 -11.81
C THR A 189 3.77 3.28 -11.31
N ILE A 190 5.08 3.42 -11.07
CA ILE A 190 5.89 2.36 -10.46
C ILE A 190 6.24 2.73 -9.03
N GLN A 191 5.79 1.93 -8.09
CA GLN A 191 6.08 2.08 -6.67
C GLN A 191 7.06 1.03 -6.18
N SER A 192 7.91 1.38 -5.21
CA SER A 192 8.79 0.41 -4.56
C SER A 192 9.34 0.93 -3.25
N PHE A 193 9.50 0.03 -2.27
CA PHE A 193 10.34 0.26 -1.11
C PHE A 193 11.82 0.25 -1.46
N ASP A 194 12.24 -0.58 -2.42
CA ASP A 194 13.62 -0.61 -2.88
C ASP A 194 13.81 0.47 -3.95
N TRP A 195 14.24 1.65 -3.51
CA TRP A 195 14.38 2.82 -4.38
C TRP A 195 15.43 2.62 -5.47
N ARG A 196 16.26 1.57 -5.42
CA ARG A 196 17.15 1.24 -6.55
C ARG A 196 16.34 1.00 -7.82
N THR A 197 15.16 0.39 -7.70
CA THR A 197 14.25 0.20 -8.83
C THR A 197 13.74 1.54 -9.37
N LEU A 198 13.38 2.47 -8.47
CA LEU A 198 12.87 3.78 -8.85
C LEU A 198 13.93 4.63 -9.56
N VAL A 199 15.17 4.63 -9.06
CA VAL A 199 16.31 5.28 -9.73
C VAL A 199 16.50 4.71 -11.13
N GLN A 200 16.50 3.39 -11.27
CA GLN A 200 16.69 2.74 -12.57
C GLN A 200 15.54 2.99 -13.56
N ILE A 201 14.30 3.12 -13.07
CA ILE A 201 13.12 3.48 -13.87
C ILE A 201 13.19 4.94 -14.29
N HIS A 202 13.51 5.86 -13.38
CA HIS A 202 13.66 7.28 -13.67
C HIS A 202 14.71 7.52 -14.78
N ASP A 203 15.87 6.84 -14.70
CA ASP A 203 16.95 7.00 -15.66
C ASP A 203 16.61 6.46 -17.06
N ARG A 204 15.90 5.32 -17.15
CA ARG A 204 15.65 4.62 -18.43
C ARG A 204 14.29 4.92 -19.04
N TYR A 205 13.32 5.28 -18.21
CA TYR A 205 11.92 5.53 -18.59
C TYR A 205 11.42 6.81 -17.91
N PRO A 206 12.02 7.98 -18.19
CA PRO A 206 11.76 9.23 -17.46
C PRO A 206 10.32 9.77 -17.59
N SER A 207 9.51 9.23 -18.50
CA SER A 207 8.08 9.55 -18.60
C SER A 207 7.20 8.76 -17.62
N VAL A 208 7.73 7.71 -17.00
CA VAL A 208 7.02 6.87 -16.05
C VAL A 208 7.16 7.49 -14.66
N ALA A 209 6.03 7.87 -14.06
CA ALA A 209 6.03 8.40 -12.70
C ALA A 209 6.42 7.32 -11.69
N THR A 210 7.34 7.67 -10.80
CA THR A 210 7.80 6.81 -9.71
C THR A 210 7.20 7.24 -8.38
N VAL A 211 7.01 6.26 -7.49
CA VAL A 211 6.37 6.41 -6.18
C VAL A 211 7.31 5.81 -5.12
N ALA A 212 7.88 6.67 -4.28
CA ALA A 212 8.79 6.28 -3.21
C ALA A 212 7.97 5.74 -2.02
N LEU A 213 7.83 4.41 -1.92
CA LEU A 213 7.24 3.76 -0.75
C LEU A 213 8.25 3.76 0.40
N LEU A 214 7.75 3.98 1.62
CA LEU A 214 8.56 3.96 2.82
C LEU A 214 7.71 3.83 4.10
N ASP A 215 8.35 3.36 5.15
CA ASP A 215 7.82 3.25 6.50
C ASP A 215 8.93 3.48 7.55
N ASP A 216 8.59 3.31 8.83
CA ASP A 216 9.51 3.49 9.95
C ASP A 216 10.65 2.45 10.02
N THR A 217 10.63 1.42 9.16
CA THR A 217 11.64 0.37 9.09
C THR A 217 12.59 0.50 7.89
N THR A 218 12.25 1.33 6.92
CA THR A 218 13.00 1.46 5.65
C THR A 218 13.78 2.76 5.53
N VAL A 219 13.46 3.78 6.32
CA VAL A 219 14.23 5.04 6.44
C VAL A 219 15.17 5.05 7.66
N VAL A 220 15.62 3.87 8.09
CA VAL A 220 16.57 3.70 9.19
C VAL A 220 17.83 2.98 8.72
N PRO A 221 19.00 3.24 9.33
CA PRO A 221 20.22 2.55 8.96
C PRO A 221 20.20 1.09 9.42
N ASP A 222 20.83 0.22 8.64
CA ASP A 222 21.12 -1.16 9.02
C ASP A 222 22.22 -1.22 10.11
N ALA A 223 22.60 -2.44 10.52
CA ALA A 223 23.63 -2.65 11.52
C ALA A 223 25.02 -2.08 11.14
N ASN A 224 25.26 -1.79 9.85
CA ASN A 224 26.49 -1.22 9.34
C ASN A 224 26.40 0.30 9.13
N GLY A 225 25.28 0.94 9.46
CA GLY A 225 25.07 2.37 9.23
C GLY A 225 24.67 2.71 7.80
N THR A 226 24.27 1.73 6.99
CA THR A 226 23.88 1.92 5.58
C THR A 226 22.36 1.94 5.42
N TYR A 227 21.86 2.53 4.34
CA TYR A 227 20.42 2.61 4.05
C TYR A 227 20.08 1.76 2.82
N PRO A 228 19.88 0.43 2.99
CA PRO A 228 19.78 -0.50 1.86
C PRO A 228 18.58 -0.24 0.95
N TRP A 229 17.52 0.39 1.47
CA TRP A 229 16.28 0.67 0.76
C TRP A 229 16.33 1.97 -0.06
N LEU A 230 17.21 2.92 0.28
CA LEU A 230 17.15 4.30 -0.23
C LEU A 230 17.91 4.52 -1.54
N GLY A 231 18.01 3.50 -2.39
CA GLY A 231 18.54 3.68 -3.75
C GLY A 231 20.02 4.04 -3.82
N GLY A 232 20.78 3.76 -2.75
CA GLY A 232 22.18 4.14 -2.62
C GLY A 232 22.42 5.52 -1.99
N LEU A 233 21.37 6.22 -1.55
CA LEU A 233 21.50 7.43 -0.74
C LEU A 233 21.85 7.10 0.71
N ASP A 234 22.61 7.99 1.34
CA ASP A 234 22.80 8.03 2.79
C ASP A 234 21.92 9.15 3.37
N LEU A 235 21.02 8.81 4.29
CA LEU A 235 20.09 9.78 4.86
C LEU A 235 20.80 10.84 5.73
N ALA A 236 22.03 10.58 6.16
CA ALA A 236 22.86 11.58 6.85
C ALA A 236 23.18 12.79 5.96
N ASP A 237 23.30 12.61 4.63
CA ASP A 237 23.51 13.70 3.66
C ASP A 237 22.30 14.63 3.56
N TYR A 238 21.15 14.19 4.06
CA TYR A 238 19.88 14.92 4.11
C TYR A 238 19.48 15.28 5.54
N ALA A 239 20.39 15.17 6.52
CA ALA A 239 20.11 15.44 7.93
C ALA A 239 18.90 14.66 8.50
N GLY A 240 18.65 13.45 7.99
CA GLY A 240 17.51 12.62 8.39
C GLY A 240 16.22 12.85 7.59
N ASP A 241 16.23 13.78 6.64
CA ASP A 241 15.07 14.15 5.83
C ASP A 241 14.86 13.19 4.67
N TRP A 242 13.96 12.23 4.89
CA TRP A 242 13.58 11.23 3.89
C TRP A 242 12.65 11.79 2.81
N VAL A 243 12.01 12.94 3.04
CA VAL A 243 11.20 13.64 2.02
C VAL A 243 12.13 14.24 0.97
N ALA A 244 13.17 14.97 1.41
CA ALA A 244 14.21 15.49 0.53
C ALA A 244 14.97 14.37 -0.19
N ALA A 245 15.25 13.25 0.48
CA ALA A 245 15.90 12.09 -0.15
C ALA A 245 15.03 11.48 -1.27
N ALA A 246 13.71 11.35 -1.06
CA ALA A 246 12.78 10.88 -2.09
C ALA A 246 12.72 11.84 -3.29
N ALA A 247 12.76 13.15 -3.06
CA ALA A 247 12.84 14.14 -4.13
C ALA A 247 14.17 14.05 -4.89
N ALA A 248 15.28 13.76 -4.21
CA ALA A 248 16.62 13.66 -4.80
C ALA A 248 16.77 12.47 -5.78
N ILE A 249 16.03 11.38 -5.59
CA ILE A 249 15.97 10.28 -6.56
C ILE A 249 15.01 10.54 -7.73
N GLY A 250 14.39 11.74 -7.79
CA GLY A 250 13.47 12.11 -8.85
C GLY A 250 12.08 11.48 -8.74
N SER A 251 11.67 11.07 -7.54
CA SER A 251 10.32 10.52 -7.32
C SER A 251 9.25 11.57 -7.60
N SER A 252 8.15 11.16 -8.25
CA SER A 252 6.99 12.03 -8.49
C SER A 252 6.00 12.02 -7.32
N VAL A 253 6.07 10.98 -6.49
CA VAL A 253 5.15 10.74 -5.39
C VAL A 253 5.92 10.21 -4.18
N LEU A 254 5.54 10.68 -3.00
CA LEU A 254 5.93 10.13 -1.71
C LEU A 254 4.79 9.26 -1.19
N SER A 255 5.07 8.00 -0.84
CA SER A 255 4.07 7.05 -0.37
C SER A 255 4.44 6.50 1.03
N PRO A 256 4.24 7.30 2.08
CA PRO A 256 4.58 6.91 3.45
C PRO A 256 3.49 6.04 4.11
N VAL A 257 3.89 5.20 5.07
CA VAL A 257 2.91 4.61 6.00
C VAL A 257 2.15 5.72 6.75
N HIS A 258 0.86 5.53 7.02
CA HIS A 258 0.07 6.57 7.73
C HIS A 258 0.59 6.79 9.16
N GLY A 259 1.03 5.74 9.85
CA GLY A 259 1.64 5.83 11.17
C GLY A 259 1.94 4.46 11.76
N PHE A 260 2.50 4.45 12.96
CA PHE A 260 2.98 3.25 13.63
C PHE A 260 2.40 3.09 15.05
N PRO A 261 2.02 1.87 15.47
CA PRO A 261 1.80 0.68 14.63
C PRO A 261 0.69 0.91 13.59
N SER A 262 0.87 0.38 12.38
CA SER A 262 -0.05 0.61 11.25
C SER A 262 -1.41 -0.07 11.39
N ASN A 263 -1.53 -1.07 12.27
CA ASN A 263 -2.82 -1.68 12.62
C ASN A 263 -3.63 -0.85 13.64
N LEU A 264 -3.11 0.29 14.11
CA LEU A 264 -3.80 1.20 15.00
C LEU A 264 -4.36 2.42 14.24
N THR A 265 -5.14 3.24 14.95
CA THR A 265 -5.75 4.46 14.41
C THR A 265 -5.16 5.69 15.06
N VAL A 266 -5.40 6.87 14.46
CA VAL A 266 -5.06 8.17 15.05
C VAL A 266 -5.63 8.41 16.46
N ASN A 267 -6.65 7.63 16.87
CA ASN A 267 -7.28 7.70 18.18
C ASN A 267 -6.80 6.62 19.17
N SER A 268 -5.95 5.70 18.72
CA SER A 268 -5.47 4.59 19.54
C SER A 268 -4.30 5.06 20.41
N PRO A 269 -4.29 4.76 21.72
CA PRO A 269 -3.10 4.95 22.55
C PRO A 269 -1.90 4.20 21.96
N GLY A 270 -0.74 4.87 21.88
CA GLY A 270 0.48 4.30 21.32
C GLY A 270 0.63 4.45 19.80
N TYR A 271 -0.36 5.00 19.10
CA TYR A 271 -0.21 5.38 17.71
C TYR A 271 0.65 6.65 17.58
N THR A 272 1.63 6.60 16.68
CA THR A 272 2.49 7.71 16.30
C THR A 272 2.28 8.01 14.82
N PRO A 273 1.83 9.23 14.45
CA PRO A 273 1.65 9.57 13.04
C PRO A 273 3.01 9.62 12.35
N PHE A 274 3.10 9.00 11.18
CA PHE A 274 4.28 9.03 10.32
C PHE A 274 4.02 9.98 9.15
N THR A 275 2.84 9.87 8.54
CA THR A 275 2.32 10.90 7.63
C THR A 275 1.71 12.02 8.46
N THR A 276 2.23 13.24 8.33
CA THR A 276 1.74 14.44 9.02
C THR A 276 1.52 15.57 8.01
N LYS A 277 0.82 16.62 8.43
CA LYS A 277 0.67 17.83 7.62
C LYS A 277 2.02 18.44 7.20
N ASP A 278 3.01 18.46 8.08
CA ASP A 278 4.32 19.04 7.76
C ASP A 278 5.03 18.23 6.66
N VAL A 279 4.95 16.90 6.72
CA VAL A 279 5.43 16.00 5.66
C VAL A 279 4.72 16.28 4.33
N VAL A 280 3.39 16.44 4.37
CA VAL A 280 2.60 16.74 3.17
C VAL A 280 2.99 18.08 2.56
N ASP A 281 3.06 19.13 3.38
CA ASP A 281 3.40 20.49 2.95
C ASP A 281 4.83 20.53 2.36
N GLU A 282 5.78 19.80 2.94
CA GLU A 282 7.15 19.68 2.43
C GLU A 282 7.22 18.93 1.09
N ALA A 283 6.57 17.78 0.99
CA ALA A 283 6.52 17.01 -0.25
C ALA A 283 5.89 17.82 -1.39
N HIS A 284 4.80 18.53 -1.11
CA HIS A 284 4.15 19.46 -2.06
C HIS A 284 5.08 20.60 -2.47
N ALA A 285 5.85 21.17 -1.53
CA ALA A 285 6.84 22.21 -1.83
C ALA A 285 7.98 21.71 -2.73
N LEU A 286 8.30 20.42 -2.66
CA LEU A 286 9.24 19.73 -3.54
C LEU A 286 8.60 19.21 -4.84
N GLY A 287 7.32 19.47 -5.06
CA GLY A 287 6.59 19.11 -6.28
C GLY A 287 6.14 17.64 -6.36
N MET A 288 6.19 16.91 -5.25
CA MET A 288 5.68 15.54 -5.15
C MET A 288 4.22 15.53 -4.67
N LYS A 289 3.46 14.52 -5.10
CA LYS A 289 2.20 14.16 -4.43
C LYS A 289 2.47 13.31 -3.19
N VAL A 290 1.51 13.22 -2.28
CA VAL A 290 1.56 12.34 -1.10
C VAL A 290 0.39 11.36 -1.09
N ILE A 291 0.72 10.07 -1.01
CA ILE A 291 -0.24 8.96 -1.06
C ILE A 291 0.04 7.99 0.09
N PRO A 292 -0.53 8.19 1.29
CA PRO A 292 -0.30 7.28 2.41
C PRO A 292 -0.98 5.91 2.25
N TRP A 293 -0.39 4.91 2.90
CA TRP A 293 -0.90 3.53 2.97
C TRP A 293 -0.76 2.93 4.39
N THR A 294 -1.41 1.82 4.73
CA THR A 294 -2.72 1.43 4.20
C THR A 294 -3.78 1.92 5.18
N ALA A 295 -4.51 2.98 4.82
CA ALA A 295 -5.41 3.65 5.75
C ALA A 295 -6.82 3.04 5.68
N ASP A 296 -7.17 2.23 6.67
CA ASP A 296 -8.45 1.53 6.70
C ASP A 296 -9.47 2.14 7.64
N HIS A 297 -9.04 2.84 8.69
CA HIS A 297 -9.96 3.36 9.70
C HIS A 297 -10.48 4.73 9.30
N GLU A 298 -11.80 4.94 9.39
CA GLU A 298 -12.45 6.19 8.98
C GLU A 298 -11.84 7.44 9.64
N VAL A 299 -11.46 7.33 10.92
CA VAL A 299 -10.81 8.42 11.67
C VAL A 299 -9.41 8.73 11.12
N THR A 300 -8.66 7.71 10.73
CA THR A 300 -7.33 7.87 10.13
C THR A 300 -7.45 8.44 8.72
N ILE A 301 -8.35 7.89 7.89
CA ILE A 301 -8.66 8.43 6.56
C ILE A 301 -9.03 9.91 6.68
N SER A 302 -9.97 10.25 7.56
CA SER A 302 -10.41 11.62 7.78
C SER A 302 -9.25 12.54 8.17
N LYS A 303 -8.35 12.10 9.07
CA LYS A 303 -7.17 12.87 9.47
C LYS A 303 -6.20 13.11 8.31
N LEU A 304 -5.96 12.10 7.48
CA LEU A 304 -5.09 12.25 6.31
C LEU A 304 -5.67 13.25 5.29
N LEU A 305 -7.00 13.23 5.08
CA LEU A 305 -7.68 14.23 4.26
C LEU A 305 -7.49 15.66 4.79
N ASP A 306 -7.50 15.84 6.12
CA ASP A 306 -7.21 17.13 6.75
C ASP A 306 -5.76 17.58 6.61
N ASP A 307 -4.83 16.62 6.59
CA ASP A 307 -3.41 16.88 6.36
C ASP A 307 -3.11 17.26 4.90
N GLY A 308 -4.07 17.04 3.99
CA GLY A 308 -4.00 17.52 2.60
C GLY A 308 -3.40 16.52 1.62
N VAL A 309 -3.42 15.21 1.93
CA VAL A 309 -2.92 14.17 1.03
C VAL A 309 -3.66 14.15 -0.31
N ASP A 310 -2.99 13.69 -1.37
CA ASP A 310 -3.53 13.70 -2.75
C ASP A 310 -4.35 12.44 -3.08
N ALA A 311 -4.02 11.33 -2.42
CA ALA A 311 -4.70 10.06 -2.56
C ALA A 311 -4.64 9.25 -1.26
N VAL A 312 -5.42 8.18 -1.18
CA VAL A 312 -5.32 7.20 -0.07
C VAL A 312 -5.31 5.79 -0.64
N ILE A 313 -4.32 4.99 -0.25
CA ILE A 313 -4.28 3.53 -0.47
C ILE A 313 -5.00 2.87 0.71
N SER A 314 -6.01 2.04 0.41
CA SER A 314 -6.84 1.39 1.43
C SER A 314 -7.27 -0.01 1.03
N ASN A 315 -7.36 -0.90 2.02
CA ASN A 315 -7.98 -2.22 1.86
C ASN A 315 -9.49 -2.11 1.60
N TYR A 316 -10.09 -1.00 2.01
CA TYR A 316 -11.52 -0.69 1.93
C TYR A 316 -11.74 0.59 1.10
N PRO A 317 -11.49 0.56 -0.22
CA PRO A 317 -11.59 1.75 -1.08
C PRO A 317 -12.98 2.41 -1.02
N GLU A 318 -14.04 1.64 -0.85
CA GLU A 318 -15.40 2.15 -0.68
C GLU A 318 -15.57 2.98 0.60
N ARG A 319 -14.81 2.67 1.65
CA ARG A 319 -14.78 3.42 2.90
C ARG A 319 -14.08 4.77 2.72
N VAL A 320 -12.96 4.82 1.98
CA VAL A 320 -12.32 6.08 1.59
C VAL A 320 -13.30 6.97 0.84
N MET A 321 -14.03 6.40 -0.14
CA MET A 321 -15.06 7.14 -0.88
C MET A 321 -16.18 7.67 0.02
N ALA A 322 -16.63 6.89 1.01
CA ALA A 322 -17.67 7.32 1.94
C ALA A 322 -17.20 8.49 2.82
N VAL A 323 -16.01 8.37 3.43
CA VAL A 323 -15.43 9.43 4.27
C VAL A 323 -15.17 10.69 3.45
N ALA A 324 -14.57 10.58 2.25
CA ALA A 324 -14.31 11.72 1.38
C ALA A 324 -15.60 12.49 1.02
N ARG A 325 -16.67 11.78 0.65
CA ARG A 325 -17.99 12.40 0.37
C ARG A 325 -18.57 13.09 1.60
N GLN A 326 -18.45 12.48 2.78
CA GLN A 326 -18.87 13.09 4.05
C GLN A 326 -18.10 14.38 4.36
N ARG A 327 -16.83 14.45 3.96
CA ARG A 327 -15.96 15.63 4.11
C ARG A 327 -16.15 16.70 3.04
N GLY A 328 -16.97 16.45 2.02
CA GLY A 328 -17.29 17.40 0.95
C GLY A 328 -16.39 17.29 -0.29
N LEU A 329 -15.53 16.26 -0.36
CA LEU A 329 -14.65 16.02 -1.50
C LEU A 329 -15.38 15.25 -2.61
N SER A 330 -15.00 15.53 -3.86
CA SER A 330 -15.27 14.60 -4.96
C SER A 330 -14.29 13.43 -4.87
N VAL A 331 -14.69 12.24 -5.30
CA VAL A 331 -13.90 11.02 -5.07
C VAL A 331 -14.27 9.94 -6.05
N GLY A 332 -13.29 9.13 -6.43
CA GLY A 332 -13.50 8.01 -7.34
C GLY A 332 -13.91 8.47 -8.74
N ARG A 333 -14.13 7.46 -9.57
CA ARG A 333 -14.62 7.56 -10.92
C ARG A 333 -16.08 7.11 -10.97
N PRO A 334 -16.81 7.39 -12.07
CA PRO A 334 -18.11 6.76 -12.29
C PRO A 334 -17.99 5.24 -12.20
N ARG A 335 -18.98 4.60 -11.56
CA ARG A 335 -19.03 3.15 -11.44
C ARG A 335 -19.13 2.48 -12.81
N ASN A 336 -18.39 1.40 -13.01
CA ASN A 336 -18.56 0.54 -14.17
C ASN A 336 -19.67 -0.49 -13.94
N PRO A 337 -20.42 -0.87 -14.98
CA PRO A 337 -21.25 -2.06 -14.90
C PRO A 337 -20.38 -3.30 -14.72
N SER A 338 -20.90 -4.31 -14.03
CA SER A 338 -20.20 -5.60 -13.92
C SER A 338 -20.08 -6.27 -15.29
N LYS A 339 -18.91 -6.83 -15.57
CA LYS A 339 -18.55 -7.49 -16.84
C LYS A 339 -17.97 -8.89 -16.59
N PRO A 340 -18.80 -9.87 -16.19
CA PRO A 340 -18.32 -11.23 -15.91
C PRO A 340 -17.64 -11.89 -17.13
N GLU A 341 -17.97 -11.49 -18.35
CA GLU A 341 -17.31 -11.93 -19.58
C GLU A 341 -15.83 -11.50 -19.63
N CYS A 342 -15.47 -10.35 -19.05
CA CYS A 342 -14.09 -9.91 -18.97
C CYS A 342 -13.29 -10.75 -17.97
N LEU A 343 -13.89 -11.07 -16.82
CA LEU A 343 -13.27 -11.94 -15.82
C LEU A 343 -13.04 -13.36 -16.38
N ALA A 344 -14.03 -13.91 -17.08
CA ALA A 344 -13.93 -15.23 -17.71
C ALA A 344 -12.85 -15.27 -18.81
N LYS A 345 -12.72 -14.19 -19.60
CA LYS A 345 -11.71 -14.08 -20.65
C LYS A 345 -10.29 -13.94 -20.09
N ALA A 346 -10.11 -13.14 -19.05
CA ALA A 346 -8.80 -12.93 -18.44
C ALA A 346 -8.31 -14.14 -17.64
N SER A 347 -9.22 -15.03 -17.21
CA SER A 347 -8.89 -16.23 -16.45
C SER A 347 -8.58 -17.48 -17.31
N GLY A 348 -8.71 -17.41 -18.64
CA GLY A 348 -8.70 -18.56 -19.55
C GLY A 348 -7.56 -18.56 -20.54
#